data_AF-A0A0L6TZM8-F1
#
_entry.id   AF-A0A0L6TZM8-F1
#
_cell.length_a   1.000
_cell.length_b   1.000
_cell.length_c   1.000
_cell.angle_alpha   90.00
_cell.angle_beta   90.00
_cell.angle_gamma   90.00
#
_symmetry.space_group_name_H-M   'P 1'
#
loop_
_entity.id
_entity.type
_entity.pdbx_description
1 polymer ?
#
loop_
_entity_poly.entity_id
_entity_poly.type
_entity_poly.pdbx_seq_one_letter_code
_entity_poly.pdbx_strand_id
1 'polypeptide(L)'
;MMKMFLNPDKPLSTCKEHSCDDCNAKTLIHCHFNGKLLMRFLMIAFPCLLIAGIGIFRFNYLFILPWIIFTLLFFGFIEIRVLCSHCPHYAEPESKTLKCWANYGSPKIWKYRPGPMNIPEKIIFFSGILFIFLYPVVLMAISQQFILLSLLMLFIIIGVSYMYRYMCKKCMNFACPFNCVPQETREIFSEHN
;
A
#
# COMPACT_ATOMS: atom_id res chain seq x y z
N MET A 1 18.00 3.08 20.19
CA MET A 1 18.28 3.16 18.75
C MET A 1 17.08 2.60 18.00
N MET A 2 16.36 3.40 17.21
CA MET A 2 15.13 2.96 16.53
C MET A 2 15.53 2.02 15.39
N LYS A 3 15.22 0.72 15.48
CA LYS A 3 15.60 -0.24 14.43
C LYS A 3 14.92 0.16 13.12
N MET A 4 15.74 0.32 12.08
CA MET A 4 15.24 0.72 10.76
C MET A 4 14.34 -0.39 10.15
N PHE A 5 14.58 -1.64 10.54
CA PHE A 5 13.86 -2.83 10.07
C PHE A 5 13.40 -3.70 11.25
N LEU A 6 12.28 -4.39 11.08
CA LEU A 6 11.84 -5.45 12.01
C LEU A 6 12.79 -6.64 11.90
N ASN A 7 12.96 -7.39 13.00
CA ASN A 7 13.78 -8.60 12.97
C ASN A 7 13.07 -9.67 12.10
N PRO A 8 13.70 -10.19 11.02
CA PRO A 8 13.09 -11.17 10.13
C PRO A 8 12.90 -12.57 10.76
N ASP A 9 13.53 -12.82 11.92
CA ASP A 9 13.46 -14.11 12.64
C ASP A 9 12.50 -14.05 13.83
N LYS A 10 11.89 -12.89 14.10
CA LYS A 10 10.87 -12.73 15.14
C LYS A 10 9.49 -12.49 14.51
N PRO A 11 8.44 -13.14 15.02
CA PRO A 11 7.08 -12.88 14.55
C PRO A 11 6.63 -11.47 14.91
N LEU A 12 5.55 -11.01 14.26
CA LEU A 12 4.95 -9.72 14.57
C LEU A 12 4.32 -9.76 15.97
N SER A 13 4.19 -8.60 16.60
CA SER A 13 3.63 -8.46 17.95
C SER A 13 2.19 -8.95 18.10
N THR A 14 1.46 -9.06 16.99
CA THR A 14 0.07 -9.59 16.96
C THR A 14 0.00 -11.10 16.77
N CYS A 15 1.15 -11.77 16.59
CA CYS A 15 1.27 -13.20 16.44
C CYS A 15 1.36 -13.88 17.82
N LYS A 16 0.79 -15.09 17.95
CA LYS A 16 0.91 -15.89 19.19
C LYS A 16 2.22 -16.65 19.29
N GLU A 17 2.83 -16.98 18.16
CA GLU A 17 4.06 -17.78 18.11
C GLU A 17 5.26 -17.05 18.71
N HIS A 18 6.16 -17.83 19.32
CA HIS A 18 7.39 -17.31 19.92
C HIS A 18 8.55 -17.19 18.92
N SER A 19 8.57 -18.03 17.87
CA SER A 19 9.54 -17.98 16.77
C SER A 19 8.89 -18.22 15.40
N CYS A 20 9.64 -17.96 14.34
CA CYS A 20 9.20 -18.24 12.97
C CYS A 20 9.84 -19.51 12.37
N ASP A 21 10.50 -20.33 13.19
CA ASP A 21 11.30 -21.48 12.71
C ASP A 21 10.41 -22.58 12.12
N ASP A 22 9.26 -22.83 12.75
CA ASP A 22 8.25 -23.81 12.31
C ASP A 22 7.05 -23.14 11.60
N CYS A 23 7.13 -21.84 11.30
CA CYS A 23 6.04 -21.09 10.69
C CYS A 23 5.97 -21.32 9.17
N ASN A 24 5.23 -22.35 8.74
CA ASN A 24 4.98 -22.64 7.32
C ASN A 24 4.36 -21.44 6.57
N ALA A 25 3.67 -20.53 7.27
CA ALA A 25 3.11 -19.31 6.70
C ALA A 25 4.16 -18.28 6.24
N LYS A 26 5.42 -18.35 6.72
CA LYS A 26 6.52 -17.43 6.35
C LYS A 26 6.84 -17.46 4.85
N THR A 27 6.61 -18.59 4.17
CA THR A 27 6.83 -18.73 2.72
C THR A 27 5.60 -18.33 1.89
N LEU A 28 4.42 -18.36 2.52
CA LEU A 28 3.13 -18.11 1.88
C LEU A 28 2.74 -16.63 1.93
N ILE A 29 3.12 -15.92 2.99
CA ILE A 29 2.74 -14.53 3.25
C ILE A 29 3.99 -13.67 3.55
N HIS A 30 3.99 -12.43 3.07
CA HIS A 30 4.95 -11.39 3.42
C HIS A 30 4.67 -10.86 4.83
N CYS A 31 5.12 -11.60 5.85
CA CYS A 31 4.95 -11.25 7.27
C CYS A 31 5.94 -10.18 7.75
N HIS A 32 7.07 -10.00 7.05
CA HIS A 32 8.10 -9.02 7.43
C HIS A 32 8.32 -7.99 6.34
N PHE A 33 8.68 -6.79 6.79
CA PHE A 33 9.23 -5.79 5.89
C PHE A 33 10.48 -6.34 5.20
N ASN A 34 10.53 -6.20 3.87
CA ASN A 34 11.71 -6.49 3.08
C ASN A 34 11.99 -5.29 2.19
N GLY A 35 13.21 -4.73 2.28
CA GLY A 35 13.63 -3.61 1.44
C GLY A 35 13.51 -3.92 -0.06
N LYS A 36 13.67 -5.19 -0.47
CA LYS A 36 13.43 -5.62 -1.85
C LYS A 36 11.95 -5.48 -2.26
N LEU A 37 11.01 -5.73 -1.34
CA LEU A 37 9.58 -5.53 -1.61
C LEU A 37 9.24 -4.04 -1.70
N LEU A 38 9.79 -3.21 -0.81
CA LEU A 38 9.65 -1.75 -0.91
C LEU A 38 10.19 -1.25 -2.25
N MET A 39 11.38 -1.68 -2.66
CA MET A 39 11.96 -1.27 -3.94
C MET A 39 11.09 -1.71 -5.12
N ARG A 40 10.59 -2.95 -5.11
CA ARG A 40 9.64 -3.44 -6.14
C ARG A 40 8.38 -2.60 -6.19
N PHE A 41 7.82 -2.23 -5.05
CA PHE A 41 6.64 -1.38 -4.98
C PHE A 41 6.92 0.02 -5.55
N LEU A 42 8.03 0.64 -5.15
CA LEU A 42 8.43 1.96 -5.65
C LEU A 42 8.71 1.96 -7.15
N MET A 43 9.40 0.95 -7.69
CA MET A 43 9.66 0.81 -9.12
C MET A 43 8.38 0.73 -9.97
N ILE A 44 7.25 0.40 -9.36
CA ILE A 44 5.96 0.28 -10.04
C ILE A 44 5.09 1.51 -9.79
N ALA A 45 4.99 1.96 -8.53
CA ALA A 45 4.14 3.07 -8.14
C ALA A 45 4.71 4.42 -8.60
N PHE A 46 6.04 4.60 -8.49
CA PHE A 46 6.68 5.89 -8.78
C PHE A 46 6.59 6.28 -10.26
N PRO A 47 6.81 5.40 -11.25
CA PRO A 47 6.60 5.78 -12.65
C PRO A 47 5.17 6.22 -12.96
N CYS A 48 4.15 5.58 -12.37
CA CYS A 48 2.76 6.00 -12.53
C CYS A 48 2.55 7.44 -12.03
N LEU A 49 3.05 7.76 -10.82
CA LEU A 49 2.94 9.11 -10.25
C LEU A 49 3.76 10.13 -11.05
N LEU A 50 4.93 9.75 -11.56
CA LEU A 50 5.78 10.62 -12.36
C LEU A 50 5.10 11.00 -13.68
N ILE A 51 4.58 10.01 -14.42
CA ILE A 51 3.88 10.25 -15.69
C ILE A 51 2.62 11.08 -15.45
N ALA A 52 1.85 10.77 -14.40
CA ALA A 52 0.69 11.57 -14.00
C ALA A 52 1.06 13.03 -13.72
N GLY A 53 2.11 13.27 -12.94
CA GLY A 53 2.62 14.61 -12.63
C GLY A 53 3.08 15.37 -13.88
N ILE A 54 3.79 14.71 -14.80
CA ILE A 54 4.20 15.30 -16.10
C ILE A 54 2.97 15.70 -16.92
N GLY A 55 1.95 14.85 -16.98
CA GLY A 55 0.71 15.13 -17.69
C GLY A 55 -0.03 16.35 -17.14
N ILE A 56 -0.14 16.45 -15.81
CA ILE A 56 -0.75 17.61 -15.14
C ILE A 56 0.09 18.87 -15.38
N PHE A 57 1.41 18.78 -15.25
CA PHE A 57 2.31 19.92 -15.46
C PHE A 57 2.20 20.50 -16.87
N ARG A 58 2.10 19.63 -17.87
CA ARG A 58 1.89 20.01 -19.28
C ARG A 58 0.52 20.62 -19.56
N PHE A 59 -0.50 20.25 -18.78
CA PHE A 59 -1.79 20.92 -18.83
C PHE A 59 -1.67 22.34 -18.24
N ASN A 60 -1.24 22.44 -16.98
CA ASN A 60 -0.96 23.68 -16.28
C ASN A 60 -0.26 23.37 -14.95
N TYR A 61 0.91 23.98 -14.72
CA TYR A 61 1.71 23.75 -13.51
C TYR A 61 0.96 24.07 -12.20
N LEU A 62 -0.02 24.97 -12.18
CA LEU A 62 -0.80 25.29 -10.98
C LEU A 62 -1.65 24.11 -10.50
N PHE A 63 -2.05 23.22 -11.41
CA PHE A 63 -2.89 22.05 -11.10
C PHE A 63 -2.08 20.91 -10.47
N ILE A 64 -0.74 20.95 -10.54
CA ILE A 64 0.10 19.91 -9.92
C ILE A 64 0.12 20.03 -8.39
N LEU A 65 0.07 21.26 -7.87
CA LEU A 65 0.18 21.53 -6.44
C LEU A 65 -0.96 20.90 -5.62
N PRO A 66 -2.26 21.12 -5.95
CA PRO A 66 -3.33 20.46 -5.22
C PRO A 66 -3.27 18.94 -5.34
N TRP A 67 -2.85 18.40 -6.49
CA TRP A 67 -2.69 16.97 -6.69
C TRP A 67 -1.58 16.38 -5.79
N ILE A 68 -0.40 17.00 -5.75
CA ILE A 68 0.70 16.57 -4.85
C ILE A 68 0.27 16.64 -3.39
N ILE A 69 -0.35 17.75 -2.95
CA ILE A 69 -0.82 17.91 -1.58
C ILE A 69 -1.81 16.81 -1.23
N PHE A 70 -2.79 16.56 -2.11
CA PHE A 70 -3.78 15.50 -1.89
C PHE A 70 -3.12 14.12 -1.83
N THR A 71 -2.22 13.78 -2.76
CA THR A 71 -1.50 12.50 -2.77
C THR A 71 -0.70 12.28 -1.48
N LEU A 72 0.00 13.30 -1.00
CA LEU A 72 0.77 13.22 0.26
C LEU A 72 -0.15 13.07 1.48
N LEU A 73 -1.24 13.83 1.55
CA LEU A 73 -2.23 13.70 2.63
C LEU A 73 -2.93 12.35 2.60
N PHE A 74 -3.21 11.83 1.41
CA PHE A 74 -3.89 10.55 1.25
C PHE A 74 -3.00 9.41 1.77
N PHE A 75 -1.81 9.20 1.19
CA PHE A 75 -0.91 8.12 1.61
C PHE A 75 -0.26 8.35 2.98
N GLY A 76 -0.07 9.62 3.37
CA GLY A 76 0.57 9.99 4.63
C GLY A 76 -0.37 10.13 5.85
N PHE A 77 -1.69 10.16 5.65
CA PHE A 77 -2.65 10.40 6.74
C PHE A 77 -3.96 9.63 6.58
N ILE A 78 -4.67 9.83 5.47
CA ILE A 78 -6.03 9.32 5.27
C ILE A 78 -6.03 7.80 5.09
N GLU A 79 -5.22 7.28 4.17
CA GLU A 79 -5.10 5.85 3.89
C GLU A 79 -4.57 5.10 5.12
N ILE A 80 -3.70 5.73 5.91
CA ILE A 80 -3.25 5.17 7.18
C ILE A 80 -4.43 4.96 8.12
N ARG A 81 -5.32 5.96 8.20
CA ARG A 81 -6.52 5.89 9.05
C ARG A 81 -7.49 4.83 8.59
N VAL A 82 -7.75 4.72 7.29
CA VAL A 82 -8.85 3.86 6.80
C VAL A 82 -8.41 2.44 6.47
N LEU A 83 -7.14 2.22 6.12
CA LEU A 83 -6.60 0.92 5.74
C LEU A 83 -5.44 0.47 6.64
N CYS A 84 -4.37 1.27 6.79
CA CYS A 84 -3.18 0.78 7.49
C CYS A 84 -3.43 0.50 8.96
N SER A 85 -4.33 1.22 9.64
CA SER A 85 -4.65 0.97 11.05
C SER A 85 -5.28 -0.40 11.32
N HIS A 86 -5.73 -1.09 10.27
CA HIS A 86 -6.27 -2.46 10.34
C HIS A 86 -5.19 -3.53 10.12
N CYS A 87 -3.99 -3.13 9.66
CA CYS A 87 -2.89 -4.03 9.32
C CYS A 87 -2.06 -4.42 10.55
N PRO A 88 -1.69 -5.70 10.73
CA PRO A 88 -0.77 -6.14 11.80
C PRO A 88 0.54 -5.35 11.90
N HIS A 89 1.15 -4.95 10.78
CA HIS A 89 2.35 -4.09 10.78
C HIS A 89 2.17 -2.75 11.50
N TYR A 90 0.92 -2.29 11.64
CA TYR A 90 0.60 -1.06 12.36
C TYR A 90 0.70 -1.25 13.87
N ALA A 91 0.41 -2.44 14.39
CA ALA A 91 0.46 -2.75 15.82
C ALA A 91 1.88 -2.84 16.39
N GLU A 92 2.91 -2.98 15.54
CA GLU A 92 4.30 -3.16 15.97
C GLU A 92 4.80 -2.04 16.91
N PRO A 93 5.16 -2.35 18.17
CA PRO A 93 5.47 -1.35 19.19
C PRO A 93 6.87 -0.74 19.03
N GLU A 94 7.77 -1.41 18.30
CA GLU A 94 9.18 -1.02 18.17
C GLU A 94 9.41 0.29 17.39
N SER A 95 8.38 0.83 16.72
CA SER A 95 8.51 2.00 15.82
C SER A 95 7.25 2.86 15.82
N LYS A 96 7.46 4.19 15.88
CA LYS A 96 6.40 5.21 15.67
C LYS A 96 6.02 5.40 14.19
N THR A 97 6.74 4.75 13.28
CA THR A 97 6.45 4.76 11.83
C THR A 97 6.18 3.36 11.31
N LEU A 98 5.39 3.29 10.24
CA LEU A 98 5.04 2.05 9.57
C LEU A 98 6.27 1.37 8.96
N LYS A 99 6.34 0.06 9.15
CA LYS A 99 7.36 -0.83 8.59
C LYS A 99 6.70 -1.82 7.63
N CYS A 100 5.95 -1.31 6.66
CA CYS A 100 5.37 -2.11 5.58
C CYS A 100 5.93 -1.64 4.23
N TRP A 101 5.91 -2.48 3.20
CA TRP A 101 6.46 -2.14 1.89
C TRP A 101 5.66 -1.06 1.15
N ALA A 102 4.38 -0.85 1.49
CA ALA A 102 3.50 0.11 0.81
C ALA A 102 3.64 1.55 1.36
N ASN A 103 3.68 1.70 2.68
CA ASN A 103 3.71 2.99 3.37
C ASN A 103 4.86 3.05 4.38
N TYR A 104 6.04 2.60 3.97
CA TYR A 104 7.22 2.62 4.81
C TYR A 104 7.54 4.04 5.26
N GLY A 105 7.75 4.23 6.57
CA GLY A 105 8.13 5.52 7.14
C GLY A 105 6.95 6.43 7.49
N SER A 106 5.74 6.12 7.03
CA SER A 106 4.54 6.89 7.36
C SER A 106 4.23 6.84 8.87
N PRO A 107 3.79 7.95 9.50
CA PRO A 107 3.65 8.02 10.95
C PRO A 107 2.42 7.25 11.46
N LYS A 108 2.57 6.56 12.59
CA LYS A 108 1.50 5.82 13.28
C LYS A 108 0.72 6.71 14.26
N ILE A 109 -0.01 7.67 13.72
CA ILE A 109 -0.77 8.67 14.51
C ILE A 109 -2.14 8.17 15.02
N TRP A 110 -2.69 7.15 14.39
CA TRP A 110 -4.00 6.56 14.71
C TRP A 110 -3.86 5.39 15.68
N LYS A 111 -4.96 5.00 16.34
CA LYS A 111 -5.01 3.76 17.10
C LYS A 111 -5.07 2.55 16.16
N TYR A 112 -4.42 1.46 16.55
CA TYR A 112 -4.60 0.16 15.90
C TYR A 112 -6.05 -0.32 16.08
N ARG A 113 -6.67 -0.79 15.01
CA ARG A 113 -8.07 -1.20 14.95
C ARG A 113 -8.15 -2.46 14.09
N PRO A 114 -7.93 -3.66 14.64
CA PRO A 114 -7.99 -4.89 13.86
C PRO A 114 -9.43 -5.13 13.36
N GLY A 115 -9.54 -5.75 12.18
CA GLY A 115 -10.82 -6.10 11.57
C GLY A 115 -10.94 -5.58 10.13
N PRO A 116 -12.02 -5.96 9.41
CA PRO A 116 -12.25 -5.47 8.06
C PRO A 116 -12.63 -3.99 8.06
N MET A 117 -12.28 -3.29 6.99
CA MET A 117 -12.74 -1.92 6.76
C MET A 117 -14.27 -1.86 6.71
N ASN A 118 -14.85 -0.86 7.38
CA ASN A 118 -16.28 -0.59 7.26
C ASN A 118 -16.62 0.09 5.92
N ILE A 119 -17.91 0.25 5.61
CA ILE A 119 -18.36 0.82 4.32
C ILE A 119 -17.81 2.25 4.10
N PRO A 120 -17.92 3.20 5.06
CA PRO A 120 -17.33 4.52 4.91
C PRO A 120 -15.83 4.50 4.64
N GLU A 121 -15.07 3.66 5.35
CA GLU A 121 -13.63 3.52 5.14
C GLU A 121 -13.30 3.04 3.74
N LYS A 122 -14.06 2.08 3.20
CA LYS A 122 -13.91 1.61 1.82
C LYS A 122 -14.19 2.73 0.82
N ILE A 123 -15.28 3.47 1.00
CA ILE A 123 -15.62 4.61 0.12
C ILE A 123 -14.48 5.62 0.11
N ILE A 124 -14.01 6.07 1.28
CA ILE A 124 -12.92 7.04 1.39
C ILE A 124 -11.65 6.53 0.69
N PHE A 125 -11.29 5.27 0.92
CA PHE A 125 -10.12 4.65 0.32
C PHE A 125 -10.20 4.60 -1.21
N PHE A 126 -11.31 4.08 -1.76
CA PHE A 126 -11.49 3.97 -3.20
C PHE A 126 -11.63 5.34 -3.88
N SER A 127 -12.34 6.28 -3.26
CA SER A 127 -12.47 7.64 -3.78
C SER A 127 -11.12 8.36 -3.83
N GLY A 128 -10.25 8.16 -2.85
CA GLY A 128 -8.91 8.76 -2.85
C GLY A 128 -8.01 8.19 -3.95
N ILE A 129 -7.98 6.86 -4.12
CA ILE A 129 -7.26 6.22 -5.22
C ILE A 129 -7.81 6.68 -6.56
N LEU A 130 -9.14 6.70 -6.71
CA LEU A 130 -9.80 7.15 -7.92
C LEU A 130 -9.41 8.59 -8.24
N PHE A 131 -9.44 9.51 -7.27
CA PHE A 131 -9.06 10.90 -7.49
C PHE A 131 -7.60 11.02 -7.96
N ILE A 132 -6.67 10.32 -7.31
CA ILE A 132 -5.23 10.39 -7.64
C ILE A 132 -4.96 9.99 -9.10
N PHE A 133 -5.68 9.02 -9.65
CA PHE A 133 -5.47 8.53 -11.01
C PHE A 133 -6.43 9.14 -12.05
N LEU A 134 -7.68 9.42 -11.68
CA LEU A 134 -8.67 10.00 -12.60
C LEU A 134 -8.36 11.46 -12.91
N TYR A 135 -7.87 12.22 -11.93
CA TYR A 135 -7.50 13.63 -12.12
C TYR A 135 -6.49 13.85 -13.26
N PRO A 136 -5.30 13.21 -13.27
CA PRO A 136 -4.36 13.34 -14.38
C PRO A 136 -4.91 12.79 -15.70
N VAL A 137 -5.72 11.72 -15.67
CA VAL A 137 -6.35 11.15 -16.87
C VAL A 137 -7.27 12.16 -17.54
N VAL A 138 -8.15 12.82 -16.78
CA VAL A 138 -9.08 13.83 -17.31
C VAL A 138 -8.32 15.02 -17.90
N LEU A 139 -7.32 15.55 -17.20
CA LEU A 139 -6.54 16.68 -17.69
C LEU A 139 -5.76 16.35 -18.97
N MET A 140 -5.14 15.16 -19.03
CA MET A 140 -4.45 14.70 -20.24
C MET A 140 -5.40 14.47 -21.41
N ALA A 141 -6.61 13.96 -21.17
CA ALA A 141 -7.61 13.78 -22.22
C ALA A 141 -8.09 15.13 -22.79
N ILE A 142 -8.40 16.11 -21.94
CA ILE A 142 -8.82 17.44 -22.35
C ILE A 142 -7.71 18.18 -23.13
N SER A 143 -6.45 18.02 -22.70
CA SER A 143 -5.28 18.59 -23.41
C SER A 143 -4.75 17.74 -24.56
N GLN A 144 -5.46 16.67 -24.94
CA GLN A 144 -5.11 15.79 -26.06
C GLN A 144 -3.69 15.18 -25.96
N GLN A 145 -3.18 14.99 -24.74
CA GLN A 145 -1.87 14.38 -24.47
C GLN A 145 -1.94 12.84 -24.60
N PHE A 146 -2.44 12.32 -25.72
CA PHE A 146 -2.80 10.90 -25.85
C PHE A 146 -1.62 9.95 -25.67
N ILE A 147 -0.41 10.32 -26.10
CA ILE A 147 0.79 9.50 -25.91
C ILE A 147 1.08 9.32 -24.41
N LEU A 148 1.04 10.41 -23.63
CA LEU A 148 1.26 10.36 -22.18
C LEU A 148 0.13 9.64 -21.46
N LEU A 149 -1.12 9.84 -21.90
CA LEU A 149 -2.28 9.13 -21.38
C LEU A 149 -2.15 7.62 -21.61
N SER A 150 -1.83 7.18 -22.83
CA SER A 150 -1.61 5.76 -23.15
C SER A 150 -0.47 5.17 -22.32
N LEU A 151 0.62 5.92 -22.13
CA LEU A 151 1.73 5.49 -21.29
C LEU A 151 1.31 5.35 -19.82
N LEU A 152 0.55 6.31 -19.27
CA LEU A 152 0.02 6.21 -17.91
C LEU A 152 -0.86 4.97 -17.74
N MET A 153 -1.79 4.75 -18.68
CA MET A 153 -2.69 3.60 -18.64
C MET A 153 -1.93 2.27 -18.69
N LEU A 154 -0.90 2.17 -19.54
CA LEU A 154 -0.03 1.00 -19.60
C LEU A 154 0.65 0.73 -18.25
N PHE A 155 1.24 1.76 -17.63
CA PHE A 155 1.91 1.63 -16.34
C PHE A 155 0.94 1.30 -15.20
N ILE A 156 -0.27 1.85 -15.20
CA ILE A 156 -1.33 1.46 -14.25
C ILE A 156 -1.68 -0.02 -14.42
N ILE A 157 -1.90 -0.49 -15.64
CA ILE A 157 -2.23 -1.91 -15.91
C ILE A 157 -1.10 -2.83 -15.46
N ILE A 158 0.15 -2.51 -15.81
CA ILE A 158 1.33 -3.25 -15.39
C ILE A 158 1.41 -3.27 -13.86
N GLY A 159 1.23 -2.12 -13.22
CA GLY A 159 1.37 -1.99 -11.78
C GLY A 159 0.30 -2.72 -11.00
N VAL A 160 -0.97 -2.59 -11.39
CA VAL A 160 -2.09 -3.34 -10.79
C VAL A 160 -1.88 -4.84 -10.98
N SER A 161 -1.49 -5.28 -12.19
CA SER A 161 -1.24 -6.69 -12.48
C SER A 161 -0.10 -7.25 -11.64
N TYR A 162 0.99 -6.50 -11.50
CA TYR A 162 2.14 -6.91 -10.69
C TYR A 162 1.77 -6.96 -9.21
N MET A 163 1.14 -5.91 -8.68
CA MET A 163 0.71 -5.86 -7.29
C MET A 163 -0.22 -7.03 -6.96
N TYR A 164 -1.21 -7.29 -7.82
CA TYR A 164 -2.13 -8.41 -7.66
C TYR A 164 -1.38 -9.74 -7.58
N ARG A 165 -0.48 -10.02 -8.52
CA ARG A 165 0.22 -11.32 -8.63
C ARG A 165 1.25 -11.56 -7.53
N TYR A 166 2.03 -10.55 -7.17
CA TYR A 166 3.25 -10.75 -6.36
C TYR A 166 3.18 -10.17 -4.94
N MET A 167 2.27 -9.23 -4.69
CA MET A 167 2.17 -8.53 -3.41
C MET A 167 0.84 -8.84 -2.70
N CYS A 168 -0.30 -8.54 -3.32
CA CYS A 168 -1.62 -8.68 -2.72
C CYS A 168 -2.01 -10.13 -2.41
N LYS A 169 -1.59 -11.09 -3.24
CA LYS A 169 -1.76 -12.54 -3.01
C LYS A 169 -0.92 -13.11 -1.87
N LYS A 170 0.00 -12.31 -1.32
CA LYS A 170 0.91 -12.67 -0.23
C LYS A 170 0.89 -11.62 0.88
N CYS A 171 -0.10 -10.73 0.90
CA CYS A 171 -0.12 -9.64 1.88
C CYS A 171 -0.82 -10.12 3.16
N MET A 172 -0.23 -9.83 4.32
CA MET A 172 -0.84 -10.24 5.59
C MET A 172 -2.01 -9.35 6.05
N ASN A 173 -2.23 -8.20 5.38
CA ASN A 173 -3.36 -7.34 5.68
C ASN A 173 -4.63 -7.95 5.06
N PHE A 174 -5.21 -8.95 5.72
CA PHE A 174 -6.42 -9.64 5.24
C PHE A 174 -7.66 -8.74 5.24
N ALA A 175 -7.64 -7.62 5.97
CA ALA A 175 -8.67 -6.60 5.95
C ALA A 175 -8.66 -5.71 4.69
N CYS A 176 -7.56 -5.72 3.93
CA CYS A 176 -7.44 -4.94 2.71
C CYS A 176 -8.41 -5.45 1.64
N PRO A 177 -9.18 -4.58 0.97
CA PRO A 177 -10.11 -5.00 -0.07
C PRO A 177 -9.41 -5.57 -1.31
N PHE A 178 -8.12 -5.27 -1.49
CA PHE A 178 -7.29 -5.86 -2.56
C PHE A 178 -6.60 -7.15 -2.15
N ASN A 179 -6.76 -7.63 -0.91
CA ASN A 179 -6.13 -8.86 -0.46
C ASN A 179 -6.71 -10.07 -1.22
N CYS A 180 -5.82 -10.90 -1.77
CA CYS A 180 -6.21 -12.09 -2.53
C CYS A 180 -5.51 -13.34 -2.03
N VAL A 181 -5.09 -13.35 -0.76
CA VAL A 181 -4.55 -14.55 -0.11
C VAL A 181 -5.66 -15.60 -0.02
N PRO A 182 -5.44 -16.84 -0.50
CA PRO A 182 -6.41 -17.94 -0.42
C PRO A 182 -6.85 -18.22 1.02
N GLN A 183 -8.08 -18.71 1.19
CA GLN A 183 -8.64 -19.01 2.50
C GLN A 183 -7.82 -20.05 3.27
N GLU A 184 -7.37 -21.12 2.60
CA GLU A 184 -6.46 -22.14 3.17
C GLU A 184 -5.19 -21.52 3.76
N THR A 185 -4.57 -20.56 3.06
CA THR A 185 -3.38 -19.86 3.55
C THR A 185 -3.69 -18.98 4.78
N ARG A 186 -4.90 -18.41 4.85
CA ARG A 186 -5.35 -17.63 6.02
C ARG A 186 -5.61 -18.53 7.22
N GLU A 187 -6.14 -19.72 7.00
CA GLU A 187 -6.39 -20.73 8.03
C GLU A 187 -5.07 -21.24 8.61
N ILE A 188 -4.11 -21.62 7.75
CA ILE A 188 -2.74 -21.98 8.17
C ILE A 188 -2.10 -20.85 8.99
N PHE A 189 -2.25 -19.60 8.54
CA PHE A 189 -1.75 -18.45 9.29
C PHE A 189 -2.47 -18.29 10.64
N SER A 190 -3.77 -18.54 10.72
CA SER A 190 -4.56 -18.38 11.95
C SER A 190 -4.38 -19.52 12.95
N GLU A 191 -4.03 -20.73 12.50
CA GLU A 191 -3.72 -21.86 13.40
C GLU A 191 -2.44 -21.62 14.20
N HIS A 192 -1.49 -20.90 13.60
CA HIS A 192 -0.21 -20.54 14.20
C HIS A 192 -0.24 -19.12 14.80
N ASN A 193 -1.40 -18.44 14.92
CA ASN A 193 -1.49 -17.06 15.43
C ASN A 193 -2.80 -16.76 16.20
#